data_AF-A0A972G737-F1
#
_entry.id   AF-A0A972G737-F1
#
_cell.length_a   1.000
_cell.length_b   1.000
_cell.length_c   1.000
_cell.angle_alpha   90.00
_cell.angle_beta   90.00
_cell.angle_gamma   90.00
#
_symmetry.space_group_name_H-M   'P 1'
#
loop_
_entity.id
_entity.type
_entity.pdbx_description
1 polymer ?
#
loop_
_entity_poly.entity_id
_entity_poly.type
_entity_poly.pdbx_seq_one_letter_code
_entity_poly.pdbx_strand_id
1 'polypeptide(L)'
;MTSATNLFLQIALAVLWLLASGLLLARYLPDSSQFNSFGQGAGLLFLALIIVVLWRAPPRAADLPNLTPGTMLGLGYRTMLGAILAALIALFLLGIVFHPWLVLVIAFTLAAIGVIAKRRQSLSWRMIGLGLFIGALCLSLSGLSGRLDMFQAIHLACVPILFVGGVLLTQESGLTLVYCVDGTWTEVAKGLLIGCVLAVPAAFLNISYGAHSGDAWIDQPWEPIVALVPGFAEEIWARLFLLTAIYVLLRRRSNDRPTRVVLAAVFIAAAVHSLAHLPGHMVFSPAAVPMLLTALLYGVPMGLLFVKFGFEHAVGYHFFIDFVRFIAALQASQLG
;
A
#
# COMPACT_ATOMS: atom_id res chain seq x y z
N MET A 1 12.68 16.67 -21.90
CA MET A 1 12.45 17.55 -20.73
C MET A 1 13.71 17.51 -19.88
N THR A 2 14.19 18.68 -19.48
CA THR A 2 15.57 18.94 -19.03
C THR A 2 15.84 18.41 -17.63
N SER A 3 17.07 17.94 -17.37
CA SER A 3 17.54 17.49 -16.05
C SER A 3 17.25 18.50 -14.93
N ALA A 4 17.25 19.79 -15.26
CA ALA A 4 16.96 20.89 -14.35
C ALA A 4 15.58 20.81 -13.67
N THR A 5 14.52 20.42 -14.39
CA THR A 5 13.17 20.32 -13.79
C THR A 5 13.09 19.17 -12.78
N ASN A 6 13.76 18.06 -13.06
CA ASN A 6 13.81 16.93 -12.14
C ASN A 6 14.63 17.27 -10.89
N LEU A 7 15.76 17.95 -11.05
CA LEU A 7 16.58 18.42 -9.94
C LEU A 7 15.81 19.39 -9.03
N PHE A 8 15.11 20.37 -9.62
CA PHE A 8 14.29 21.32 -8.86
C PHE A 8 13.23 20.60 -8.01
N LEU A 9 12.51 19.65 -8.60
CA LEU A 9 11.49 18.89 -7.87
C LEU A 9 12.08 18.02 -6.75
N GLN A 10 13.26 17.44 -6.95
CA GLN A 10 13.97 16.68 -5.93
C GLN A 10 14.43 17.58 -4.76
N ILE A 11 14.98 18.75 -5.06
CA ILE A 11 15.36 19.74 -4.05
C ILE A 11 14.12 20.20 -3.28
N ALA A 12 13.04 20.56 -3.99
CA ALA A 12 11.78 20.96 -3.37
C ALA A 12 11.22 19.86 -2.46
N LEU A 13 11.30 18.59 -2.89
CA LEU A 13 10.89 17.44 -2.08
C LEU A 13 11.73 17.30 -0.83
N ALA A 14 13.06 17.42 -0.92
CA ALA A 14 13.96 17.34 0.23
C ALA A 14 13.72 18.49 1.22
N VAL A 15 13.53 19.72 0.72
CA VAL A 15 13.22 20.89 1.56
C VAL A 15 11.87 20.69 2.27
N LEU A 16 10.83 20.28 1.54
CA LEU A 16 9.52 20.01 2.15
C LEU A 16 9.55 18.83 3.12
N TRP A 17 10.35 17.80 2.84
CA TRP A 17 10.57 16.71 3.77
C TRP A 17 11.16 17.21 5.09
N LEU A 18 12.22 18.02 5.05
CA LEU A 18 12.86 18.60 6.23
C LEU A 18 11.90 19.52 6.98
N LEU A 19 11.21 20.39 6.25
CA LEU A 19 10.28 21.36 6.81
C LEU A 19 9.08 20.67 7.48
N ALA A 20 8.40 19.76 6.77
CA ALA A 20 7.25 19.05 7.31
C ALA A 20 7.62 18.21 8.53
N SER A 21 8.71 17.44 8.45
CA SER A 21 9.18 16.61 9.57
C SER A 21 9.57 17.47 10.77
N GLY A 22 10.33 18.55 10.56
CA GLY A 22 10.77 19.46 11.62
C GLY A 22 9.60 20.17 12.32
N LEU A 23 8.66 20.73 11.55
CA LEU A 23 7.49 21.42 12.10
C LEU A 23 6.55 20.46 12.86
N LEU A 24 6.31 19.28 12.30
CA LEU A 24 5.45 18.29 12.95
C LEU A 24 6.12 17.62 14.15
N LEU A 25 7.45 17.55 14.21
CA LEU A 25 8.16 17.10 15.40
C LEU A 25 8.18 18.19 16.48
N ALA A 26 8.37 19.46 16.09
CA ALA A 26 8.43 20.60 17.00
C ALA A 26 7.15 20.77 17.83
N ARG A 27 6.00 20.28 17.35
CA ARG A 27 4.73 20.29 18.09
C ARG A 27 4.75 19.50 19.41
N TYR A 28 5.73 18.61 19.56
CA TYR A 28 5.94 17.82 20.78
C TYR A 28 6.86 18.54 21.79
N LEU A 29 7.34 19.73 21.46
CA LEU A 29 8.03 20.61 22.40
C LEU A 29 7.01 21.41 23.23
N PRO A 30 7.35 21.84 24.46
CA PRO A 30 6.51 22.75 25.24
C PRO A 30 6.16 24.03 24.47
N ASP A 31 4.94 24.55 24.66
CA ASP A 31 4.44 25.83 24.11
C ASP A 31 4.43 25.97 22.57
N SER A 32 4.34 24.85 21.84
CA SER A 32 4.53 24.78 20.40
C SER A 32 3.24 24.63 19.56
N SER A 33 2.06 24.89 20.15
CA SER A 33 0.74 24.65 19.51
C SER A 33 0.56 25.36 18.17
N GLN A 34 1.22 26.51 18.00
CA GLN A 34 1.23 27.29 16.76
C GLN A 34 1.81 26.55 15.54
N PHE A 35 2.66 25.53 15.74
CA PHE A 35 3.26 24.78 14.63
C PHE A 35 2.33 23.73 14.03
N ASN A 36 1.18 23.44 14.65
CA ASN A 36 0.30 22.35 14.22
C ASN A 36 -0.26 22.58 12.81
N SER A 37 -0.89 23.73 12.57
CA SER A 37 -1.50 24.03 11.27
C SER A 37 -0.46 24.20 10.16
N PHE A 38 0.70 24.82 10.46
CA PHE A 38 1.79 24.96 9.50
C PHE A 38 2.44 23.62 9.15
N GLY A 39 2.69 22.77 10.16
CA GLY A 39 3.22 21.42 9.96
C GLY A 39 2.27 20.54 9.15
N GLN A 40 0.97 20.59 9.43
CA GLN A 40 -0.06 19.87 8.66
C GLN A 40 -0.09 20.33 7.20
N GLY A 41 -0.08 21.65 6.96
CA GLY A 41 -0.01 22.21 5.60
C GLY A 41 1.25 21.75 4.85
N ALA A 42 2.41 21.78 5.50
CA ALA A 42 3.66 21.30 4.93
C ALA A 42 3.64 19.79 4.64
N GLY A 43 3.06 18.98 5.53
CA GLY A 43 2.89 17.53 5.34
C GLY A 43 1.99 17.19 4.15
N LEU A 44 0.86 17.90 4.00
CA LEU A 44 -0.04 17.73 2.85
C LEU A 44 0.64 18.14 1.53
N LEU A 45 1.39 19.25 1.54
CA LEU A 45 2.19 19.68 0.39
C LEU A 45 3.27 18.66 0.02
N PHE A 46 3.93 18.07 1.03
CA PHE A 46 4.88 16.98 0.81
C PHE A 46 4.20 15.78 0.15
N LEU A 47 3.04 15.33 0.64
CA LEU A 47 2.29 14.22 0.04
C LEU A 47 1.88 14.52 -1.42
N ALA A 48 1.41 15.74 -1.70
CA ALA A 48 1.10 16.14 -3.06
C ALA A 48 2.36 16.13 -3.95
N LEU A 49 3.48 16.66 -3.45
CA LEU A 49 4.72 16.74 -4.21
C LEU A 49 5.35 15.35 -4.45
N ILE A 50 5.37 14.45 -3.46
CA ILE A 50 5.91 13.10 -3.65
C ILE A 50 5.09 12.34 -4.70
N ILE A 51 3.76 12.50 -4.73
CA ILE A 51 2.91 11.96 -5.80
C ILE A 51 3.36 12.51 -7.15
N VAL A 52 3.56 13.82 -7.30
CA VAL A 52 4.01 14.43 -8.56
C VAL A 52 5.39 13.93 -8.98
N VAL A 53 6.34 13.82 -8.05
CA VAL A 53 7.71 13.35 -8.31
C VAL A 53 7.72 11.88 -8.74
N LEU A 54 7.00 11.02 -8.01
CA LEU A 54 6.89 9.61 -8.33
C LEU A 54 6.15 9.40 -9.65
N TRP A 55 5.09 10.18 -9.87
CA TRP A 55 4.30 10.18 -11.09
C TRP A 55 5.09 10.52 -12.35
N ARG A 56 5.99 11.50 -12.27
CA ARG A 56 6.78 11.97 -13.43
C ARG A 56 7.90 11.04 -13.83
N ALA A 57 8.16 10.03 -13.02
CA ALA A 57 9.11 8.97 -13.32
C ALA A 57 8.44 7.59 -13.36
N PRO A 58 7.29 7.42 -14.04
CA PRO A 58 6.73 6.09 -14.18
C PRO A 58 7.63 5.27 -15.11
N PRO A 59 7.59 3.92 -15.05
CA PRO A 59 8.29 3.08 -16.01
C PRO A 59 7.89 3.52 -17.42
N ARG A 60 8.87 3.70 -18.32
CA ARG A 60 8.53 4.12 -19.68
C ARG A 60 7.78 2.99 -20.35
N ALA A 61 6.94 3.34 -21.32
CA ALA A 61 6.21 2.36 -22.11
C ALA A 61 7.12 1.31 -22.76
N ALA A 62 8.34 1.72 -23.13
CA ALA A 62 9.38 0.87 -23.70
C ALA A 62 10.02 -0.08 -22.67
N ASP A 63 9.96 0.25 -21.37
CA ASP A 63 10.61 -0.52 -20.31
C ASP A 63 9.70 -1.67 -19.81
N LEU A 64 8.40 -1.62 -20.12
CA LEU A 64 7.42 -2.62 -19.70
C LEU A 64 7.10 -3.59 -20.85
N PRO A 65 7.19 -4.91 -20.63
CA PRO A 65 6.95 -5.89 -21.68
C PRO A 65 5.50 -5.80 -22.19
N ASN A 66 5.32 -6.08 -23.48
CA ASN A 66 3.98 -6.29 -24.02
C ASN A 66 3.44 -7.60 -23.47
N LEU A 67 2.19 -7.56 -22.99
CA LEU A 67 1.51 -8.76 -22.55
C LEU A 67 0.78 -9.42 -23.71
N THR A 68 0.85 -10.74 -23.76
CA THR A 68 0.09 -11.53 -24.73
C THR A 68 -1.41 -11.28 -24.51
N PRO A 69 -2.18 -10.96 -25.57
CA PRO A 69 -3.61 -10.79 -25.46
C PRO A 69 -4.25 -12.01 -24.80
N GLY A 70 -5.05 -11.79 -23.75
CA GLY A 70 -5.74 -12.88 -23.06
C GLY A 70 -6.82 -13.49 -23.96
N THR A 71 -6.92 -14.82 -23.94
CA THR A 71 -7.92 -15.61 -24.68
C THR A 71 -9.36 -15.41 -24.17
N MET A 72 -9.53 -14.96 -22.92
CA MET A 72 -10.85 -14.74 -22.33
C MET A 72 -11.44 -13.42 -22.79
N LEU A 73 -12.46 -13.49 -23.65
CA LEU A 73 -13.35 -12.41 -24.09
C LEU A 73 -12.60 -11.27 -24.82
N GLY A 74 -12.92 -11.02 -26.09
CA GLY A 74 -12.37 -9.92 -26.90
C GLY A 74 -12.78 -8.52 -26.43
N LEU A 75 -12.87 -8.29 -25.11
CA LEU A 75 -13.24 -7.02 -24.50
C LEU A 75 -12.14 -5.98 -24.74
N GLY A 76 -12.53 -4.80 -25.22
CA GLY A 76 -11.65 -3.65 -25.27
C GLY A 76 -11.33 -3.09 -23.88
N TYR A 77 -10.34 -2.20 -23.81
CA TYR A 77 -9.88 -1.56 -22.56
C TYR A 77 -11.02 -0.97 -21.71
N ARG A 78 -11.94 -0.22 -22.33
CA ARG A 78 -13.04 0.46 -21.60
C ARG A 78 -13.99 -0.54 -20.95
N THR A 79 -14.33 -1.60 -21.66
CA THR A 79 -15.23 -2.64 -21.15
C THR A 79 -14.58 -3.44 -20.04
N MET A 80 -13.27 -3.76 -20.17
CA MET A 80 -12.52 -4.41 -19.10
C MET A 80 -12.42 -3.53 -17.85
N LEU A 81 -12.13 -2.25 -18.01
CA LEU A 81 -12.11 -1.29 -16.90
C LEU A 81 -13.48 -1.21 -16.22
N GLY A 82 -14.56 -1.11 -17.00
CA GLY A 82 -15.92 -1.12 -16.46
C GLY A 82 -16.24 -2.41 -15.71
N ALA A 83 -15.84 -3.58 -16.22
CA ALA A 83 -16.03 -4.87 -15.56
C ALA A 83 -15.26 -4.96 -14.24
N ILE A 84 -14.01 -4.49 -14.19
CA ILE A 84 -13.21 -4.43 -12.95
C ILE A 84 -13.90 -3.54 -11.92
N LEU A 85 -14.31 -2.33 -12.31
CA LEU A 85 -15.00 -1.40 -11.41
C LEU A 85 -16.32 -1.97 -10.90
N ALA A 86 -17.14 -2.56 -11.78
CA ALA A 86 -18.40 -3.18 -11.40
C ALA A 86 -18.19 -4.36 -10.43
N ALA A 87 -17.20 -5.21 -10.66
CA ALA A 87 -16.87 -6.31 -9.76
C ALA A 87 -16.41 -5.81 -8.38
N LEU A 88 -15.55 -4.78 -8.34
CA LEU A 88 -15.09 -4.18 -7.08
C LEU A 88 -16.22 -3.50 -6.31
N ILE A 89 -17.13 -2.80 -7.01
CA ILE A 89 -18.33 -2.23 -6.41
C ILE A 89 -19.21 -3.34 -5.83
N ALA A 90 -19.45 -4.42 -6.57
CA ALA A 90 -20.25 -5.55 -6.09
C ALA A 90 -19.63 -6.21 -4.84
N LEU A 91 -18.30 -6.43 -4.85
CA LEU A 91 -17.57 -6.95 -3.68
C LEU A 91 -17.66 -6.00 -2.50
N PHE A 92 -17.60 -4.69 -2.73
CA PHE A 92 -17.72 -3.69 -1.67
C PHE A 92 -19.13 -3.65 -1.07
N LEU A 93 -20.17 -3.68 -1.92
CA LEU A 93 -21.57 -3.75 -1.47
C LEU A 93 -21.83 -5.02 -0.66
N LEU A 94 -21.28 -6.15 -1.09
CA LEU A 94 -21.32 -7.39 -0.33
C LEU A 94 -20.55 -7.25 1.00
N GLY A 95 -19.41 -6.57 0.95
CA GLY A 95 -18.58 -6.22 2.11
C GLY A 95 -19.32 -5.43 3.19
N ILE A 96 -20.16 -4.47 2.81
CA ILE A 96 -20.99 -3.69 3.75
C ILE A 96 -21.92 -4.60 4.56
N VAL A 97 -22.41 -5.69 3.97
CA VAL A 97 -23.32 -6.64 4.63
C VAL A 97 -22.57 -7.59 5.57
N PHE A 98 -21.35 -8.01 5.20
CA PHE A 98 -20.57 -8.98 5.95
C PHE A 98 -19.40 -8.33 6.69
N HIS A 99 -18.31 -8.09 5.98
CA HIS A 99 -17.14 -7.34 6.43
C HIS A 99 -16.29 -6.97 5.20
N PRO A 100 -16.05 -5.68 4.87
CA PRO A 100 -15.44 -5.29 3.60
C PRO A 100 -14.08 -5.96 3.32
N TRP A 101 -13.23 -6.01 4.35
CA TRP A 101 -11.94 -6.68 4.28
C TRP A 101 -12.03 -8.16 3.96
N LEU A 102 -12.93 -8.87 4.62
CA LEU A 102 -13.00 -10.33 4.51
C LEU A 102 -13.44 -10.73 3.10
N VAL A 103 -14.47 -10.05 2.58
CA VAL A 103 -15.00 -10.31 1.24
C VAL A 103 -13.94 -10.05 0.16
N LEU A 104 -13.23 -8.92 0.25
CA LEU A 104 -12.18 -8.58 -0.71
C LEU A 104 -11.02 -9.59 -0.66
N VAL A 105 -10.51 -9.90 0.54
CA VAL A 105 -9.39 -10.81 0.72
C VAL A 105 -9.73 -12.22 0.23
N ILE A 106 -10.93 -12.74 0.54
CA ILE A 106 -11.37 -14.06 0.06
C ILE A 106 -11.46 -14.05 -1.47
N ALA A 107 -12.12 -13.05 -2.06
CA ALA A 107 -12.27 -12.96 -3.52
C ALA A 107 -10.90 -12.89 -4.23
N PHE A 108 -9.97 -12.09 -3.70
CA PHE A 108 -8.62 -11.99 -4.23
C PHE A 108 -7.82 -13.27 -4.02
N THR A 109 -8.02 -13.97 -2.91
CA THR A 109 -7.37 -15.26 -2.65
C THR A 109 -7.82 -16.32 -3.65
N LEU A 110 -9.12 -16.39 -3.94
CA LEU A 110 -9.65 -17.28 -4.98
C LEU A 110 -9.07 -16.94 -6.37
N ALA A 111 -8.96 -15.66 -6.70
CA ALA A 111 -8.31 -15.22 -7.93
C ALA A 111 -6.81 -15.59 -7.96
N ALA A 112 -6.11 -15.45 -6.83
CA ALA A 112 -4.71 -15.82 -6.68
C ALA A 112 -4.50 -17.33 -6.86
N ILE A 113 -5.38 -18.17 -6.30
CA ILE A 113 -5.38 -19.63 -6.54
C ILE A 113 -5.50 -19.91 -8.04
N GLY A 114 -6.40 -19.22 -8.75
CA GLY A 114 -6.53 -19.34 -10.21
C GLY A 114 -5.24 -18.97 -10.96
N VAL A 115 -4.56 -17.89 -10.54
CA VAL A 115 -3.25 -17.50 -11.09
C VAL A 115 -2.20 -18.58 -10.84
N ILE A 116 -2.09 -19.08 -9.61
CA ILE A 116 -1.14 -20.12 -9.20
C ILE A 116 -1.39 -21.41 -10.00
N ALA A 117 -2.63 -21.87 -10.09
CA ALA A 117 -3.00 -23.09 -10.82
C ALA A 117 -2.61 -23.01 -12.30
N LYS A 118 -2.82 -21.84 -12.93
CA LYS A 118 -2.45 -21.59 -14.34
C LYS A 118 -0.95 -21.45 -14.55
N ARG A 119 -0.20 -20.99 -13.54
CA ARG A 119 1.24 -20.69 -13.63
C ARG A 119 2.11 -21.59 -12.75
N ARG A 120 1.61 -22.78 -12.40
CA ARG A 120 2.30 -23.70 -11.48
C ARG A 120 3.73 -24.04 -11.89
N GLN A 121 4.05 -24.00 -13.19
CA GLN A 121 5.41 -24.28 -13.69
C GLN A 121 6.41 -23.15 -13.42
N SER A 122 5.95 -21.94 -13.13
CA SER A 122 6.80 -20.80 -12.76
C SER A 122 6.98 -20.66 -11.25
N LEU A 123 6.41 -21.57 -10.45
CA LEU A 123 6.56 -21.55 -9.00
C LEU A 123 8.01 -21.87 -8.62
N SER A 124 8.51 -21.12 -7.64
CA SER A 124 9.77 -21.43 -6.97
C SER A 124 9.51 -21.68 -5.49
N TRP A 125 10.32 -22.55 -4.88
CA TRP A 125 10.25 -22.82 -3.45
C TRP A 125 10.51 -21.57 -2.60
N ARG A 126 11.32 -20.62 -3.10
CA ARG A 126 11.58 -19.35 -2.41
C ARG A 126 10.30 -18.52 -2.28
N MET A 127 9.47 -18.42 -3.32
CA MET A 127 8.19 -17.70 -3.25
C MET A 127 7.28 -18.29 -2.19
N ILE A 128 7.15 -19.62 -2.19
CA ILE A 128 6.28 -20.34 -1.25
C ILE A 128 6.81 -20.19 0.17
N GLY A 129 8.11 -20.43 0.38
CA GLY A 129 8.76 -20.30 1.68
C GLY A 129 8.65 -18.88 2.25
N LEU A 130 8.86 -17.84 1.43
CA LEU A 130 8.70 -16.44 1.83
C LEU A 130 7.25 -16.09 2.15
N GLY A 131 6.30 -16.51 1.31
CA GLY A 131 4.88 -16.28 1.56
C GLY A 131 4.43 -16.91 2.89
N LEU A 132 4.83 -18.16 3.14
CA LEU A 132 4.56 -18.87 4.40
C LEU A 132 5.23 -18.18 5.59
N PHE A 133 6.49 -17.77 5.45
CA PHE A 133 7.23 -17.07 6.50
C PHE A 133 6.55 -15.75 6.88
N ILE A 134 6.18 -14.92 5.89
CA ILE A 134 5.50 -13.64 6.13
C ILE A 134 4.13 -13.86 6.78
N GLY A 135 3.35 -14.83 6.29
CA GLY A 135 2.05 -15.17 6.88
C GLY A 135 2.18 -15.64 8.33
N ALA A 136 3.14 -16.52 8.63
CA ALA A 136 3.42 -16.99 9.98
C ALA A 136 3.89 -15.84 10.89
N LEU A 137 4.80 -14.98 10.42
CA LEU A 137 5.26 -13.80 11.15
C LEU A 137 4.07 -12.89 11.52
N CYS A 138 3.18 -12.61 10.56
CA CYS A 138 2.02 -11.76 10.81
C CYS A 138 1.07 -12.39 11.83
N LEU A 139 0.76 -13.69 11.70
CA LEU A 139 -0.08 -14.42 12.64
C LEU A 139 0.51 -14.43 14.06
N SER A 140 1.82 -14.68 14.17
CA SER A 140 2.51 -14.69 15.46
C SER A 140 2.50 -13.32 16.12
N LEU A 141 2.82 -12.24 15.38
CA LEU A 141 2.81 -10.88 15.92
C LEU A 141 1.41 -10.47 16.39
N SER A 142 0.37 -10.73 15.58
CA SER A 142 -1.02 -10.45 15.97
C SER A 142 -1.49 -11.29 17.15
N GLY A 143 -1.04 -12.55 17.24
CA GLY A 143 -1.37 -13.45 18.36
C GLY A 143 -0.72 -12.99 19.66
N LEU A 144 0.57 -12.65 19.62
CA LEU A 144 1.32 -12.15 20.77
C LEU A 144 0.76 -10.83 21.29
N SER A 145 0.24 -9.97 20.40
CA SER A 145 -0.34 -8.68 20.78
C SER A 145 -1.81 -8.78 21.21
N GLY A 146 -2.36 -10.00 21.36
CA GLY A 146 -3.76 -10.21 21.70
C GLY A 146 -4.78 -9.70 20.66
N ARG A 147 -4.32 -9.39 19.44
CA ARG A 147 -5.14 -8.76 18.39
C ARG A 147 -5.81 -9.77 17.46
N LEU A 148 -5.35 -11.02 17.49
CA LEU A 148 -5.78 -12.09 16.60
C LEU A 148 -7.22 -12.54 16.89
N ASP A 149 -8.18 -11.92 16.24
CA ASP A 149 -9.55 -12.43 16.12
C ASP A 149 -9.71 -13.38 14.91
N MET A 150 -10.88 -14.00 14.80
CA MET A 150 -11.17 -14.95 13.72
C MET A 150 -11.06 -14.32 12.33
N PHE A 151 -11.50 -13.06 12.15
CA PHE A 151 -11.46 -12.38 10.86
C PHE A 151 -10.03 -12.03 10.47
N GLN A 152 -9.24 -11.52 11.42
CA GLN A 152 -7.81 -11.26 11.23
C GLN A 152 -7.06 -12.56 10.94
N ALA A 153 -7.35 -13.66 11.65
CA ALA A 153 -6.75 -14.95 11.39
C ALA A 153 -7.00 -15.45 9.96
N ILE A 154 -8.23 -15.34 9.46
CA ILE A 154 -8.57 -15.70 8.06
C ILE A 154 -7.82 -14.81 7.07
N HIS A 155 -7.79 -13.49 7.32
CA HIS A 155 -7.05 -12.54 6.47
C HIS A 155 -5.56 -12.91 6.41
N LEU A 156 -4.92 -13.13 7.56
CA LEU A 156 -3.50 -13.44 7.62
C LEU A 156 -3.17 -14.83 7.06
N ALA A 157 -4.08 -15.80 7.16
CA ALA A 157 -3.94 -17.11 6.52
C ALA A 157 -3.97 -17.02 4.98
N CYS A 158 -4.56 -15.97 4.42
CA CYS A 158 -4.61 -15.72 2.97
C CYS A 158 -3.33 -15.06 2.43
N VAL A 159 -2.52 -14.42 3.30
CA VAL A 159 -1.30 -13.69 2.91
C VAL A 159 -0.33 -14.55 2.09
N PRO A 160 0.01 -15.80 2.43
CA PRO A 160 0.90 -16.63 1.62
C PRO A 160 0.41 -16.84 0.18
N ILE A 161 -0.89 -17.08 0.00
CA ILE A 161 -1.50 -17.35 -1.31
C ILE A 161 -1.49 -16.07 -2.15
N LEU A 162 -1.88 -14.94 -1.56
CA LEU A 162 -1.88 -13.63 -2.21
C LEU A 162 -0.47 -13.19 -2.60
N PHE A 163 0.52 -13.43 -1.72
CA PHE A 163 1.93 -13.16 -2.00
C PHE A 163 2.40 -13.94 -3.24
N VAL A 164 2.23 -15.27 -3.25
CA VAL A 164 2.66 -16.11 -4.37
C VAL A 164 1.93 -15.72 -5.66
N GLY A 165 0.61 -15.52 -5.60
CA GLY A 165 -0.18 -15.10 -6.76
C GLY A 165 0.25 -13.75 -7.30
N GLY A 166 0.54 -12.78 -6.43
CA GLY A 166 1.00 -11.45 -6.80
C GLY A 166 2.39 -11.47 -7.41
N VAL A 167 3.33 -12.21 -6.81
CA VAL A 167 4.68 -12.41 -7.38
C VAL A 167 4.61 -12.99 -8.79
N LEU A 168 3.81 -14.04 -9.01
CA LEU A 168 3.65 -14.63 -10.35
C LEU A 168 3.10 -13.63 -11.38
N LEU A 169 2.22 -12.72 -10.98
CA LEU A 169 1.73 -11.64 -11.84
C LEU A 169 2.83 -10.59 -12.11
N THR A 170 3.66 -10.26 -11.11
CA THR A 170 4.77 -9.31 -11.30
C THR A 170 5.82 -9.87 -12.26
N GLN A 171 6.15 -11.16 -12.15
CA GLN A 171 7.10 -11.83 -13.06
C GLN A 171 6.59 -11.88 -14.51
N GLU A 172 5.29 -12.07 -14.72
CA GLU A 172 4.70 -11.98 -16.04
C GLU A 172 4.77 -10.55 -16.60
N SER A 173 4.48 -9.57 -15.74
CA SER A 173 4.13 -8.23 -16.16
C SER A 173 5.28 -7.25 -16.19
N GLY A 174 6.38 -7.57 -15.48
CA GLY A 174 7.50 -6.68 -15.26
C GLY A 174 7.11 -5.38 -14.56
N LEU A 175 5.94 -5.32 -13.91
CA LEU A 175 5.39 -4.08 -13.35
C LEU A 175 6.25 -3.53 -12.21
N THR A 176 6.85 -4.41 -11.43
CA THR A 176 7.68 -4.08 -10.27
C THR A 176 8.71 -5.17 -10.01
N LEU A 177 9.59 -4.92 -9.05
CA LEU A 177 10.58 -5.85 -8.50
C LEU A 177 10.12 -6.36 -7.12
N VAL A 178 10.48 -7.60 -6.81
CA VAL A 178 10.26 -8.22 -5.50
C VAL A 178 11.60 -8.79 -5.05
N TYR A 179 12.44 -7.93 -4.49
CA TYR A 179 13.86 -8.21 -4.23
C TYR A 179 14.08 -9.43 -3.33
N CYS A 180 13.17 -9.68 -2.38
CA CYS A 180 13.25 -10.84 -1.51
C CYS A 180 13.10 -12.16 -2.28
N VAL A 181 12.27 -12.20 -3.32
CA VAL A 181 12.13 -13.37 -4.20
C VAL A 181 13.36 -13.52 -5.09
N ASP A 182 13.93 -12.42 -5.57
CA ASP A 182 15.17 -12.43 -6.35
C ASP A 182 16.39 -12.82 -5.49
N GLY A 183 16.28 -12.72 -4.16
CA GLY A 183 17.35 -13.04 -3.21
C GLY A 183 18.39 -11.94 -3.05
N THR A 184 18.07 -10.72 -3.46
CA THR A 184 18.92 -9.54 -3.35
C THR A 184 18.71 -8.84 -2.02
N TRP A 185 19.09 -9.49 -0.92
CA TRP A 185 18.79 -9.05 0.45
C TRP A 185 19.31 -7.65 0.81
N THR A 186 20.41 -7.21 0.19
CA THR A 186 20.89 -5.83 0.33
C THR A 186 19.88 -4.82 -0.21
N GLU A 187 19.24 -5.11 -1.34
CA GLU A 187 18.20 -4.25 -1.93
C GLU A 187 16.89 -4.36 -1.17
N VAL A 188 16.58 -5.51 -0.55
CA VAL A 188 15.48 -5.63 0.42
C VAL A 188 15.66 -4.65 1.57
N ALA A 189 16.84 -4.69 2.23
CA ALA A 189 17.13 -3.83 3.37
C ALA A 189 17.13 -2.34 2.97
N LYS A 190 17.80 -1.99 1.86
CA LYS A 190 17.77 -0.61 1.33
C LYS A 190 16.36 -0.15 1.01
N GLY A 191 15.56 -1.00 0.36
CA GLY A 191 14.21 -0.67 -0.04
C GLY A 191 13.30 -0.37 1.14
N LEU A 192 13.34 -1.23 2.16
CA LEU A 192 12.63 -1.00 3.44
C LEU A 192 13.08 0.33 4.08
N LEU A 193 14.39 0.57 4.21
CA LEU A 193 14.92 1.78 4.83
C LEU A 193 14.56 3.06 4.06
N ILE A 194 14.67 3.04 2.74
CA ILE A 194 14.27 4.18 1.89
C ILE A 194 12.77 4.44 2.02
N GLY A 195 11.95 3.38 2.03
CA GLY A 195 10.52 3.47 2.31
C GLY A 195 10.24 4.18 3.63
N CYS A 196 10.88 3.75 4.71
CA CYS A 196 10.76 4.36 6.03
C CYS A 196 11.15 5.85 6.03
N VAL A 197 12.30 6.18 5.43
CA VAL A 197 12.77 7.58 5.36
C VAL A 197 11.79 8.46 4.60
N LEU A 198 11.27 8.00 3.46
CA LEU A 198 10.28 8.75 2.68
C LEU A 198 8.95 8.91 3.43
N ALA A 199 8.60 7.98 4.31
CA ALA A 199 7.37 8.01 5.09
C ALA A 199 7.39 9.00 6.25
N VAL A 200 8.55 9.53 6.67
CA VAL A 200 8.65 10.37 7.88
C VAL A 200 7.64 11.53 7.93
N PRO A 201 7.46 12.38 6.89
CA PRO A 201 6.46 13.45 6.95
C PRO A 201 5.03 12.90 7.02
N ALA A 202 4.75 11.80 6.32
CA ALA A 202 3.43 11.17 6.30
C ALA A 202 3.10 10.55 7.67
N ALA A 203 4.08 9.92 8.31
CA ALA A 203 3.96 9.34 9.64
C ALA A 203 3.65 10.41 10.69
N PHE A 204 4.39 11.52 10.68
CA PHE A 204 4.13 12.64 11.57
C PHE A 204 2.81 13.36 11.28
N LEU A 205 2.42 13.47 10.00
CA LEU A 205 1.14 14.01 9.61
C LEU A 205 -0.01 13.13 10.14
N ASN A 206 0.13 11.81 10.05
CA ASN A 206 -0.86 10.84 10.50
C ASN A 206 -1.16 10.99 12.00
N ILE A 207 -0.12 11.00 12.83
CA ILE A 207 -0.29 11.22 14.27
C ILE A 207 -0.74 12.65 14.59
N SER A 208 -0.58 13.61 13.67
CA SER A 208 -1.08 14.97 13.86
C SER A 208 -2.57 15.14 13.76
N TYR A 209 -3.22 14.20 13.08
CA TYR A 209 -4.67 14.07 13.06
C TYR A 209 -5.20 13.13 14.16
N GLY A 210 -4.35 12.72 15.11
CA GLY A 210 -4.77 11.90 16.24
C GLY A 210 -4.89 10.41 15.93
N ALA A 211 -4.31 9.91 14.84
CA ALA A 211 -4.44 8.50 14.44
C ALA A 211 -4.07 7.48 15.55
N HIS A 212 -3.20 7.86 16.49
CA HIS A 212 -2.77 7.03 17.61
C HIS A 212 -3.85 6.82 18.68
N SER A 213 -4.91 7.64 18.73
CA SER A 213 -5.94 7.55 19.78
C SER A 213 -6.79 6.27 19.71
N GLY A 214 -6.79 5.58 18.57
CA GLY A 214 -7.46 4.29 18.39
C GLY A 214 -6.66 3.09 18.88
N ASP A 215 -5.39 3.28 19.25
CA ASP A 215 -4.42 2.21 19.53
C ASP A 215 -4.11 2.08 21.03
N ALA A 216 -5.12 2.25 21.89
CA ALA A 216 -4.96 2.16 23.36
C ALA A 216 -4.50 0.78 23.87
N TRP A 217 -4.48 -0.23 22.99
CA TRP A 217 -3.94 -1.56 23.26
C TRP A 217 -2.41 -1.60 23.23
N ILE A 218 -1.74 -0.54 22.78
CA ILE A 218 -0.28 -0.43 22.80
C ILE A 218 0.17 0.03 24.20
N ASP A 219 0.59 -0.92 25.03
CA ASP A 219 1.08 -0.67 26.40
C ASP A 219 2.47 -1.27 26.68
N GLN A 220 3.01 -2.10 25.78
CA GLN A 220 4.35 -2.67 25.90
C GLN A 220 5.34 -2.07 24.88
N PRO A 221 6.63 -1.91 25.26
CA PRO A 221 7.67 -1.36 24.37
C PRO A 221 7.90 -2.11 23.05
N TRP A 222 7.54 -3.39 22.97
CA TRP A 222 7.75 -4.21 21.77
C TRP A 222 6.58 -4.13 20.78
N GLU A 223 5.38 -3.74 21.22
CA GLU A 223 4.17 -3.75 20.41
C GLU A 223 4.18 -2.84 19.18
N PRO A 224 4.91 -1.72 19.13
CA PRO A 224 5.05 -0.97 17.88
C PRO A 224 5.58 -1.80 16.70
N ILE A 225 6.35 -2.87 16.96
CA ILE A 225 6.84 -3.80 15.92
C ILE A 225 5.68 -4.53 15.21
N VAL A 226 4.51 -4.64 15.85
CA VAL A 226 3.28 -5.19 15.25
C VAL A 226 2.84 -4.41 14.01
N ALA A 227 3.32 -3.18 13.80
CA ALA A 227 3.14 -2.44 12.54
C ALA A 227 3.69 -3.17 11.30
N LEU A 228 4.55 -4.18 11.48
CA LEU A 228 4.94 -5.08 10.38
C LEU A 228 3.76 -5.86 9.82
N VAL A 229 2.74 -6.15 10.63
CA VAL A 229 1.53 -6.89 10.20
C VAL A 229 0.80 -6.13 9.10
N PRO A 230 0.30 -4.89 9.29
CA PRO A 230 -0.31 -4.15 8.21
C PRO A 230 0.68 -3.83 7.09
N GLY A 231 1.95 -3.51 7.44
CA GLY A 231 2.99 -3.23 6.45
C GLY A 231 3.22 -4.36 5.44
N PHE A 232 3.11 -5.63 5.85
CA PHE A 232 3.16 -6.77 4.94
C PHE A 232 1.80 -7.17 4.41
N ALA A 233 0.85 -7.51 5.30
CA ALA A 233 -0.42 -8.12 4.90
C ALA A 233 -1.18 -7.21 3.94
N GLU A 234 -1.22 -5.90 4.23
CA GLU A 234 -1.99 -4.96 3.44
C GLU A 234 -1.33 -4.63 2.10
N GLU A 235 -0.01 -4.47 2.09
CA GLU A 235 0.72 -4.26 0.85
C GLU A 235 0.70 -5.50 -0.05
N ILE A 236 0.64 -6.71 0.52
CA ILE A 236 0.53 -7.96 -0.25
C ILE A 236 -0.79 -8.03 -1.00
N TRP A 237 -1.94 -7.85 -0.32
CA TRP A 237 -3.20 -7.97 -1.03
C TRP A 237 -3.48 -6.75 -1.91
N ALA A 238 -3.16 -5.53 -1.47
CA ALA A 238 -3.55 -4.30 -2.16
C ALA A 238 -2.60 -3.94 -3.30
N ARG A 239 -1.27 -4.03 -3.09
CA ARG A 239 -0.27 -3.59 -4.07
C ARG A 239 0.29 -4.80 -4.84
N LEU A 240 0.82 -5.79 -4.13
CA LEU A 240 1.44 -6.93 -4.80
C LEU A 240 0.43 -7.73 -5.64
N PHE A 241 -0.75 -8.03 -5.09
CA PHE A 241 -1.78 -8.76 -5.81
C PHE A 241 -2.75 -7.86 -6.60
N LEU A 242 -3.59 -7.06 -5.94
CA LEU A 242 -4.69 -6.33 -6.58
C LEU A 242 -4.21 -5.35 -7.67
N LEU A 243 -3.26 -4.47 -7.35
CA LEU A 243 -2.71 -3.50 -8.31
C LEU A 243 -2.12 -4.23 -9.52
N THR A 244 -1.28 -5.25 -9.30
CA THR A 244 -0.68 -6.03 -10.39
C THR A 244 -1.73 -6.78 -11.22
N ALA A 245 -2.77 -7.33 -10.59
CA ALA A 245 -3.87 -8.00 -11.28
C ALA A 245 -4.65 -7.04 -12.19
N ILE A 246 -5.00 -5.86 -11.69
CA ILE A 246 -5.66 -4.81 -12.48
C ILE A 246 -4.76 -4.39 -13.64
N TYR A 247 -3.46 -4.18 -13.38
CA TYR A 247 -2.49 -3.84 -14.41
C TYR A 247 -2.45 -4.91 -15.51
N VAL A 248 -2.30 -6.19 -15.16
CA VAL A 248 -2.26 -7.30 -16.13
C VAL A 248 -3.56 -7.38 -16.96
N LEU A 249 -4.72 -7.27 -16.32
CA LEU A 249 -6.02 -7.36 -16.99
C LEU A 249 -6.21 -6.23 -18.01
N LEU A 250 -5.82 -5.00 -17.66
CA LEU A 250 -5.93 -3.84 -18.53
C LEU A 250 -4.82 -3.78 -19.58
N ARG A 251 -3.57 -4.12 -19.23
CA ARG A 251 -2.40 -4.04 -20.11
C ARG A 251 -2.55 -4.97 -21.30
N ARG A 252 -3.09 -6.18 -21.11
CA ARG A 252 -3.43 -7.12 -22.20
C ARG A 252 -4.41 -6.56 -23.24
N ARG A 253 -5.11 -5.44 -22.93
CA ARG A 253 -6.09 -4.79 -23.82
C ARG A 253 -5.63 -3.45 -24.38
N SER A 254 -4.55 -2.88 -23.86
CA SER A 254 -3.99 -1.60 -24.31
C SER A 254 -2.49 -1.64 -24.13
N ASN A 255 -1.83 -2.36 -25.05
CA ASN A 255 -0.39 -2.43 -25.03
C ASN A 255 0.28 -1.10 -25.44
N ASP A 256 -0.48 -0.21 -26.08
CA ASP A 256 -0.08 1.10 -26.60
C ASP A 256 -0.04 2.20 -25.52
N ARG A 257 -0.69 2.02 -24.36
CA ARG A 257 -0.81 3.06 -23.31
C ARG A 257 -0.49 2.54 -21.90
N PRO A 258 0.70 1.97 -21.67
CA PRO A 258 1.06 1.36 -20.40
C PRO A 258 1.00 2.33 -19.23
N THR A 259 1.41 3.58 -19.41
CA THR A 259 1.30 4.60 -18.34
C THR A 259 -0.13 4.70 -17.86
N ARG A 260 -1.11 4.91 -18.76
CA ARG A 260 -2.54 5.00 -18.42
C ARG A 260 -3.03 3.79 -17.62
N VAL A 261 -2.59 2.60 -17.99
CA VAL A 261 -2.94 1.35 -17.30
C VAL A 261 -2.39 1.34 -15.88
N VAL A 262 -1.13 1.73 -15.69
CA VAL A 262 -0.51 1.89 -14.36
C VAL A 262 -1.32 2.86 -13.50
N LEU A 263 -1.71 4.02 -14.05
CA LEU A 263 -2.47 5.02 -13.28
C LEU A 263 -3.81 4.45 -12.82
N ALA A 264 -4.53 3.80 -13.74
CA ALA A 264 -5.79 3.16 -13.39
C ALA A 264 -5.60 2.12 -12.29
N ALA A 265 -4.57 1.26 -12.39
CA ALA A 265 -4.26 0.26 -11.37
C ALA A 265 -3.93 0.88 -10.01
N VAL A 266 -3.07 1.91 -9.97
CA VAL A 266 -2.69 2.61 -8.73
C VAL A 266 -3.90 3.27 -8.07
N PHE A 267 -4.68 4.06 -8.82
CA PHE A 267 -5.83 4.76 -8.25
C PHE A 267 -6.93 3.80 -7.80
N ILE A 268 -7.21 2.75 -8.56
CA ILE A 268 -8.23 1.76 -8.18
C ILE A 268 -7.77 0.99 -6.94
N ALA A 269 -6.53 0.51 -6.90
CA ALA A 269 -6.01 -0.22 -5.74
C ALA A 269 -6.02 0.65 -4.47
N ALA A 270 -5.55 1.91 -4.58
CA ALA A 270 -5.60 2.86 -3.47
C ALA A 270 -7.04 3.14 -3.01
N ALA A 271 -7.97 3.33 -3.93
CA ALA A 271 -9.39 3.55 -3.60
C ALA A 271 -10.03 2.32 -2.94
N VAL A 272 -9.79 1.11 -3.44
CA VAL A 272 -10.31 -0.13 -2.85
C VAL A 272 -9.78 -0.32 -1.43
N HIS A 273 -8.48 -0.12 -1.23
CA HIS A 273 -7.85 -0.17 0.08
C HIS A 273 -8.40 0.87 1.06
N SER A 274 -8.65 2.09 0.57
CA SER A 274 -9.30 3.15 1.34
C SER A 274 -10.71 2.78 1.77
N LEU A 275 -11.50 2.26 0.83
CA LEU A 275 -12.88 1.85 1.07
C LEU A 275 -12.97 0.66 2.02
N ALA A 276 -12.00 -0.26 1.99
CA ALA A 276 -11.96 -1.39 2.92
C ALA A 276 -11.92 -0.95 4.40
N HIS A 277 -11.32 0.21 4.69
CA HIS A 277 -11.24 0.79 6.03
C HIS A 277 -12.49 1.59 6.45
N LEU A 278 -13.41 1.89 5.52
CA LEU A 278 -14.61 2.66 5.82
C LEU A 278 -15.63 1.77 6.55
N PRO A 279 -16.06 2.14 7.78
CA PRO A 279 -17.17 1.45 8.42
C PRO A 279 -18.41 1.50 7.53
N GLY A 280 -19.16 0.39 7.43
CA GLY A 280 -20.32 0.29 6.54
C GLY A 280 -21.35 1.42 6.73
N HIS A 281 -21.55 1.87 7.98
CA HIS A 281 -22.45 2.98 8.31
C HIS A 281 -21.93 4.37 7.88
N MET A 282 -20.62 4.51 7.66
CA MET A 282 -20.00 5.77 7.22
C MET A 282 -19.99 5.94 5.71
N VAL A 283 -20.22 4.88 4.92
CA VAL A 283 -20.14 4.90 3.45
C VAL A 283 -21.04 5.96 2.83
N PHE A 284 -22.23 6.19 3.40
CA PHE A 284 -23.20 7.18 2.93
C PHE A 284 -23.14 8.49 3.72
N SER A 285 -22.16 8.66 4.59
CA SER A 285 -21.98 9.87 5.40
C SER A 285 -21.14 10.92 4.66
N PRO A 286 -21.30 12.22 4.97
CA PRO A 286 -20.42 13.26 4.46
C PRO A 286 -18.93 13.04 4.80
N ALA A 287 -18.63 12.26 5.85
CA ALA A 287 -17.26 11.91 6.24
C ALA A 287 -16.57 10.92 5.28
N ALA A 288 -17.32 10.20 4.44
CA ALA A 288 -16.74 9.25 3.49
C ALA A 288 -15.80 9.92 2.48
N VAL A 289 -16.16 11.11 1.99
CA VAL A 289 -15.38 11.86 1.00
C VAL A 289 -14.00 12.27 1.55
N PRO A 290 -13.89 12.99 2.69
CA PRO A 290 -12.58 13.34 3.24
C PRO A 290 -11.77 12.12 3.67
N MET A 291 -12.40 11.03 4.14
CA MET A 291 -11.69 9.77 4.42
C MET A 291 -11.10 9.16 3.16
N LEU A 292 -11.86 9.09 2.06
CA LEU A 292 -11.38 8.59 0.78
C LEU A 292 -10.24 9.46 0.23
N LEU A 293 -10.37 10.79 0.30
CA LEU A 293 -9.32 11.71 -0.13
C LEU A 293 -8.05 11.53 0.69
N THR A 294 -8.18 11.43 2.02
CA THR A 294 -7.04 11.19 2.92
C THR A 294 -6.38 9.86 2.58
N ALA A 295 -7.16 8.79 2.47
CA ALA A 295 -6.62 7.47 2.18
C ALA A 295 -6.02 7.36 0.77
N LEU A 296 -6.48 8.14 -0.22
CA LEU A 296 -5.79 8.30 -1.50
C LEU A 296 -4.44 9.03 -1.35
N LEU A 297 -4.36 10.06 -0.50
CA LEU A 297 -3.10 10.77 -0.22
C LEU A 297 -2.03 9.88 0.41
N TYR A 298 -2.41 8.87 1.18
CA TYR A 298 -1.48 7.86 1.71
C TYR A 298 -1.26 6.69 0.74
N GLY A 299 -2.33 6.21 0.10
CA GLY A 299 -2.31 4.99 -0.69
C GLY A 299 -1.67 5.14 -2.06
N VAL A 300 -1.81 6.30 -2.71
CA VAL A 300 -1.20 6.58 -4.02
C VAL A 300 0.33 6.59 -3.95
N PRO A 301 0.99 7.29 -3.00
CA PRO A 301 2.44 7.19 -2.82
C PRO A 301 2.93 5.75 -2.68
N MET A 302 2.27 4.92 -1.86
CA MET A 302 2.63 3.51 -1.69
C MET A 302 2.53 2.74 -3.01
N GLY A 303 1.44 2.92 -3.77
CA GLY A 303 1.27 2.29 -5.09
C GLY A 303 2.31 2.75 -6.11
N LEU A 304 2.70 4.03 -6.09
CA LEU A 304 3.74 4.55 -6.98
C LEU A 304 5.15 4.10 -6.56
N LEU A 305 5.45 4.00 -5.27
CA LEU A 305 6.69 3.42 -4.75
C LEU A 305 6.80 1.95 -5.15
N PHE A 306 5.70 1.19 -4.99
CA PHE A 306 5.60 -0.20 -5.44
C PHE A 306 5.98 -0.31 -6.92
N VAL A 307 5.33 0.43 -7.81
CA VAL A 307 5.61 0.35 -9.27
C VAL A 307 7.03 0.79 -9.61
N LYS A 308 7.55 1.83 -8.95
CA LYS A 308 8.80 2.47 -9.35
C LYS A 308 10.05 1.81 -8.78
N PHE A 309 9.99 1.37 -7.52
CA PHE A 309 11.18 0.98 -6.77
C PHE A 309 11.13 -0.44 -6.23
N GLY A 310 9.96 -1.07 -6.16
CA GLY A 310 9.81 -2.45 -5.70
C GLY A 310 8.83 -2.59 -4.53
N PHE A 311 8.44 -3.83 -4.27
CA PHE A 311 7.53 -4.19 -3.18
C PHE A 311 8.02 -3.73 -1.79
N GLU A 312 9.31 -3.93 -1.51
CA GLU A 312 9.92 -3.64 -0.22
C GLU A 312 9.90 -2.14 0.15
N HIS A 313 9.91 -1.24 -0.84
CA HIS A 313 9.80 0.20 -0.60
C HIS A 313 8.40 0.58 -0.12
N ALA A 314 7.36 -0.04 -0.69
CA ALA A 314 5.97 0.19 -0.27
C ALA A 314 5.73 -0.37 1.14
N VAL A 315 6.24 -1.58 1.42
CA VAL A 315 6.21 -2.18 2.77
C VAL A 315 6.88 -1.27 3.79
N GLY A 316 8.10 -0.79 3.52
CA GLY A 316 8.82 0.10 4.43
C GLY A 316 8.08 1.42 4.68
N TYR A 317 7.51 2.00 3.63
CA TYR A 317 6.74 3.24 3.73
C TYR A 317 5.48 3.07 4.61
N HIS A 318 4.71 1.99 4.38
CA HIS A 318 3.51 1.71 5.16
C HIS A 318 3.86 1.34 6.60
N PHE A 319 4.78 0.40 6.80
CA PHE A 319 5.28 0.01 8.11
C PHE A 319 5.65 1.22 8.97
N PHE A 320 6.40 2.17 8.42
CA PHE A 320 6.89 3.30 9.21
C PHE A 320 5.79 4.27 9.65
N ILE A 321 4.76 4.48 8.82
CA ILE A 321 3.59 5.29 9.21
C ILE A 321 2.90 4.69 10.44
N ASP A 322 2.69 3.38 10.42
CA ASP A 322 2.02 2.66 11.50
C ASP A 322 2.92 2.48 12.72
N PHE A 323 4.22 2.27 12.52
CA PHE A 323 5.20 2.16 13.59
C PHE A 323 5.25 3.45 14.42
N VAL A 324 5.32 4.61 13.76
CA VAL A 324 5.29 5.91 14.45
C VAL A 324 3.94 6.16 15.11
N ARG A 325 2.83 5.74 14.48
CA ARG A 325 1.49 5.77 15.10
C ARG A 325 1.46 4.98 16.41
N PHE A 326 2.01 3.78 16.42
CA PHE A 326 2.05 2.93 17.61
C PHE A 326 3.03 3.44 18.67
N ILE A 327 4.18 4.02 18.29
CA ILE A 327 5.05 4.70 19.27
C ILE A 327 4.31 5.85 19.97
N ALA A 328 3.56 6.66 19.21
CA ALA A 328 2.78 7.74 19.80
C ALA A 328 1.67 7.22 20.74
N ALA A 329 1.07 6.07 20.41
CA ALA A 329 0.09 5.41 21.29
C ALA A 329 0.74 4.90 22.59
N LEU A 330 1.90 4.25 22.51
CA LEU A 330 2.68 3.82 23.68
C LEU A 330 3.04 4.98 24.60
N GLN A 331 3.46 6.11 24.02
CA GLN A 331 3.77 7.30 24.81
C GLN A 331 2.52 7.84 25.52
N ALA A 332 1.36 7.82 24.85
CA ALA A 332 0.09 8.25 25.44
C ALA A 332 -0.35 7.33 26.59
N SER A 333 -0.17 6.00 26.47
CA SER A 333 -0.54 5.05 27.52
C SER A 333 0.34 5.14 28.77
N GLN A 334 1.59 5.60 28.64
CA GLN A 334 2.49 5.81 29.78
C GLN A 334 2.24 7.11 30.57
N LEU A 335 1.52 8.07 29.97
CA LEU A 335 1.23 9.37 30.58
C LEU A 335 -0.15 9.43 31.26
N GLY A 336 -1.00 8.42 31.03
CA GLY A 336 -2.32 8.27 31.66
C GLY A 336 -2.27 7.39 32.90
#